data_AF-A0A969Y4F7-F1
#
_entry.id   AF-A0A969Y4F7-F1
#
_cell.length_a   1.000
_cell.length_b   1.000
_cell.length_c   1.000
_cell.angle_alpha   90.00
_cell.angle_beta   90.00
_cell.angle_gamma   90.00
#
_symmetry.space_group_name_H-M   'P 1'
#
loop_
_entity.id
_entity.type
_entity.pdbx_description
1 polymer ?
#
loop_
_entity_poly.entity_id
_entity_poly.type
_entity_poly.pdbx_seq_one_letter_code
_entity_poly.pdbx_strand_id
1 'polypeptide(L)'
;MQKLYSGKTKDVFLREDGNLLLLFKDAVTGADGKIDPGANDVIGEVAGKGNASLNLTVHFFNLLQQAGLPTHFIAAEPGTNTMVVKRARSFNLEVICREKAYGSFVRRYGKYVQEGTPLPSLIEFTLKDDERGDPLITEDALVALNILSANAVSAIKQTARQATAIVKADLAKHQLELLDIKYEFGEVDGQTVIIDEVSGDSMRVMKDGKILLPDEVYQAMQ
;
A
#
# COMPACT_ATOMS: atom_id res chain seq x y z
N MET A 1 -4.44 16.28 20.79
CA MET A 1 -4.63 15.44 19.58
C MET A 1 -5.98 14.76 19.63
N GLN A 2 -6.73 14.75 18.52
CA GLN A 2 -8.05 14.12 18.42
C GLN A 2 -7.95 12.84 17.58
N LYS A 3 -8.39 11.69 18.10
CA LYS A 3 -8.49 10.46 17.30
C LYS A 3 -9.61 10.62 16.27
N LEU A 4 -9.28 10.49 14.99
CA LEU A 4 -10.25 10.59 13.89
C LEU A 4 -10.87 9.23 13.57
N TYR A 5 -10.05 8.19 13.51
CA TYR A 5 -10.47 6.84 13.14
C TYR A 5 -9.47 5.79 13.66
N SER A 6 -9.98 4.58 13.92
CA SER A 6 -9.20 3.41 14.29
C SER A 6 -9.38 2.36 13.19
N GLY A 7 -8.35 2.12 12.41
CA GLY A 7 -8.34 1.10 11.36
C GLY A 7 -7.86 -0.25 11.86
N LYS A 8 -7.76 -1.21 10.94
CA LYS A 8 -7.31 -2.58 11.24
C LYS A 8 -5.87 -2.56 11.76
N THR A 9 -4.96 -1.92 11.00
CA THR A 9 -3.52 -1.88 11.29
C THR A 9 -3.00 -0.52 11.76
N LYS A 10 -3.79 0.56 11.66
CA LYS A 10 -3.35 1.92 12.02
C LYS A 10 -4.43 2.73 12.72
N ASP A 11 -4.03 3.58 13.65
CA ASP A 11 -4.88 4.64 14.21
C ASP A 11 -4.51 6.00 13.61
N VAL A 12 -5.50 6.85 13.36
CA VAL A 12 -5.32 8.16 12.74
C VAL A 12 -5.74 9.25 13.72
N PHE A 13 -4.85 10.22 13.96
CA PHE A 13 -5.09 11.35 14.85
C PHE A 13 -4.89 12.68 14.11
N LEU A 14 -5.77 13.64 14.39
CA LEU A 14 -5.61 15.03 13.97
C LEU A 14 -4.69 15.76 14.96
N ARG A 15 -3.67 16.43 14.42
CA ARG A 15 -2.74 17.30 15.14
C ARG A 15 -3.23 18.75 15.10
N GLU A 16 -2.69 19.58 15.99
CA GLU A 16 -3.05 21.00 16.11
C GLU A 16 -2.59 21.83 14.90
N ASP A 17 -1.55 21.39 14.20
CA ASP A 17 -1.04 21.98 12.96
C ASP A 17 -1.86 21.60 11.70
N GLY A 18 -2.96 20.84 11.87
CA GLY A 18 -3.81 20.37 10.78
C GLY A 18 -3.31 19.12 10.06
N ASN A 19 -2.08 18.66 10.35
CA ASN A 19 -1.54 17.41 9.84
C ASN A 19 -2.15 16.19 10.56
N LEU A 20 -1.88 15.01 10.01
CA LEU A 20 -2.27 13.75 10.61
C LEU A 20 -1.08 13.06 11.25
N LEU A 21 -1.33 12.36 12.36
CA LEU A 21 -0.42 11.39 12.95
C LEU A 21 -1.00 9.99 12.73
N LEU A 22 -0.22 9.12 12.09
CA LEU A 22 -0.59 7.71 11.91
C LEU A 22 0.20 6.87 12.93
N LEU A 23 -0.50 6.08 13.74
CA LEU A 23 0.08 5.11 14.69
C LEU A 23 -0.09 3.70 14.13
N PHE A 24 1.02 3.01 13.86
CA PHE A 24 1.05 1.64 13.37
C PHE A 24 0.91 0.66 14.54
N LYS A 25 0.02 -0.33 14.36
CA LYS A 25 -0.29 -1.36 15.34
C LYS A 25 0.35 -2.69 14.94
N ASP A 26 0.58 -3.52 15.95
CA ASP A 26 1.07 -4.91 15.79
C ASP A 26 -0.03 -5.88 15.32
N ALA A 27 -1.26 -5.38 15.15
CA ALA A 27 -2.38 -6.13 14.61
C ALA A 27 -2.09 -6.64 13.19
N VAL A 28 -2.44 -7.91 12.96
CA VAL A 28 -2.39 -8.57 11.65
C VAL A 28 -3.79 -8.99 11.21
N THR A 29 -4.05 -8.82 9.92
CA THR A 29 -5.29 -9.27 9.29
C THR A 29 -5.13 -10.67 8.70
N GLY A 30 -6.26 -11.35 8.50
CA GLY A 30 -6.24 -12.68 7.94
C GLY A 30 -7.61 -13.27 7.64
N ALA A 31 -7.60 -14.43 6.99
CA ALA A 31 -8.77 -15.22 6.65
C ALA A 31 -8.48 -16.70 6.94
N ASP A 32 -9.50 -17.46 7.36
CA ASP A 32 -9.39 -18.88 7.69
C ASP A 32 -8.23 -19.21 8.67
N GLY A 33 -7.99 -18.32 9.63
CA GLY A 33 -6.94 -18.46 10.64
C GLY A 33 -5.51 -18.28 10.11
N LYS A 34 -5.34 -17.81 8.88
CA LYS A 34 -4.03 -17.51 8.27
C LYS A 34 -3.87 -16.01 8.08
N ILE A 35 -2.66 -15.51 8.35
CA ILE A 35 -2.30 -14.12 8.08
C ILE A 35 -2.43 -13.85 6.58
N ASP A 36 -3.24 -12.86 6.25
CA ASP A 36 -3.46 -12.34 4.90
C ASP A 36 -3.65 -10.82 5.02
N PRO A 37 -2.63 -10.01 4.68
CA PRO A 37 -2.70 -8.55 4.73
C PRO A 37 -3.84 -7.97 3.87
N GLY A 38 -4.33 -8.71 2.88
CA GLY A 38 -5.46 -8.32 2.04
C GLY A 38 -6.83 -8.71 2.60
N ALA A 39 -6.90 -9.40 3.75
CA ALA A 39 -8.16 -9.79 4.38
C ALA A 39 -8.76 -8.67 5.25
N ASN A 40 -10.05 -8.81 5.55
CA ASN A 40 -10.83 -7.77 6.20
C ASN A 40 -10.94 -7.89 7.72
N ASP A 41 -10.53 -9.03 8.29
CA ASP A 41 -10.65 -9.30 9.72
C ASP A 41 -9.28 -9.27 10.40
N VAL A 42 -9.22 -8.69 11.60
CA VAL A 42 -8.06 -8.78 12.49
C VAL A 42 -8.08 -10.14 13.18
N ILE A 43 -7.02 -10.94 13.00
CA ILE A 43 -6.95 -12.31 13.52
C ILE A 43 -5.95 -12.50 14.66
N GLY A 44 -5.18 -11.45 15.00
CA GLY A 44 -4.20 -11.49 16.08
C GLY A 44 -3.21 -10.34 16.04
N GLU A 45 -2.12 -10.49 16.78
CA GLU A 45 -1.02 -9.52 16.86
C GLU A 45 0.32 -10.24 16.67
N VAL A 46 1.25 -9.58 16.00
CA VAL A 46 2.65 -10.00 15.86
C VAL A 46 3.52 -8.89 16.43
N ALA A 47 4.22 -9.19 17.54
CA ALA A 47 5.02 -8.20 18.25
C ALA A 47 6.06 -7.56 17.33
N GLY A 48 6.10 -6.21 17.30
CA GLY A 48 7.03 -5.45 16.47
C GLY A 48 6.60 -5.27 15.01
N LYS A 49 5.47 -5.86 14.58
CA LYS A 49 4.96 -5.71 13.22
C LYS A 49 4.63 -4.26 12.86
N GLY A 50 4.03 -3.49 13.78
CA GLY A 50 3.72 -2.08 13.54
C GLY A 50 5.00 -1.25 13.36
N ASN A 51 6.05 -1.59 14.10
CA ASN A 51 7.37 -0.96 13.93
C ASN A 51 8.00 -1.30 12.57
N ALA A 52 7.92 -2.56 12.15
CA ALA A 52 8.39 -2.99 10.82
C ALA A 52 7.65 -2.26 9.69
N SER A 53 6.31 -2.15 9.77
CA SER A 53 5.51 -1.44 8.77
C SER A 53 5.85 0.05 8.70
N LEU A 54 6.05 0.70 9.86
CA LEU A 54 6.50 2.09 9.92
C LEU A 54 7.86 2.27 9.25
N ASN A 55 8.85 1.47 9.61
CA ASN A 55 10.22 1.63 9.10
C ASN A 55 10.30 1.41 7.59
N LEU A 56 9.60 0.40 7.06
CA LEU A 56 9.48 0.21 5.61
C LEU A 56 8.79 1.40 4.94
N THR A 57 7.71 1.91 5.53
CA THR A 57 6.99 3.08 5.01
C THR A 57 7.88 4.31 4.93
N VAL A 58 8.62 4.60 6.00
CA VAL A 58 9.56 5.71 6.06
C VAL A 58 10.65 5.55 5.01
N HIS A 59 11.24 4.35 4.91
CA HIS A 59 12.27 4.04 3.93
C HIS A 59 11.79 4.26 2.49
N PHE A 60 10.67 3.66 2.11
CA PHE A 60 10.15 3.78 0.75
C PHE A 60 9.60 5.17 0.45
N PHE A 61 8.94 5.86 1.38
CA PHE A 61 8.55 7.25 1.15
C PHE A 61 9.74 8.18 0.96
N ASN A 62 10.84 7.99 1.69
CA ASN A 62 12.08 8.75 1.47
C ASN A 62 12.64 8.48 0.06
N LEU A 63 12.71 7.21 -0.37
CA LEU A 63 13.17 6.86 -1.72
C LEU A 63 12.28 7.47 -2.82
N LEU A 64 10.96 7.42 -2.64
CA LEU A 64 10.00 7.99 -3.58
C LEU A 64 10.14 9.52 -3.67
N GLN A 65 10.26 10.21 -2.52
CA GLN A 65 10.48 11.66 -2.49
C GLN A 65 11.83 12.06 -3.11
N GLN A 66 12.90 11.29 -2.88
CA GLN A 66 14.20 11.51 -3.51
C GLN A 66 14.14 11.36 -5.04
N ALA A 67 13.27 10.48 -5.55
CA ALA A 67 13.00 10.33 -6.97
C ALA A 67 12.01 11.37 -7.53
N GLY A 68 11.56 12.34 -6.72
CA GLY A 68 10.61 13.39 -7.11
C GLY A 68 9.15 12.95 -7.15
N LEU A 69 8.81 11.77 -6.61
CA LEU A 69 7.42 11.32 -6.50
C LEU A 69 6.79 11.88 -5.21
N PRO A 70 5.67 12.61 -5.30
CA PRO A 70 5.08 13.25 -4.15
C PRO A 70 4.38 12.24 -3.25
N THR A 71 4.63 12.34 -1.95
CA THR A 71 3.95 11.56 -0.91
C THR A 71 3.43 12.50 0.17
N HIS A 72 2.48 12.05 0.97
CA HIS A 72 2.02 12.83 2.13
C HIS A 72 2.99 12.83 3.31
N PHE A 73 4.10 12.10 3.24
CA PHE A 73 5.02 11.91 4.36
C PHE A 73 5.76 13.20 4.74
N ILE A 74 5.81 13.50 6.05
CA ILE A 74 6.57 14.63 6.61
C ILE A 74 7.76 14.11 7.42
N ALA A 75 7.51 13.33 8.47
CA ALA A 75 8.54 12.81 9.35
C ALA A 75 8.03 11.62 10.18
N ALA A 76 8.92 10.74 10.60
CA ALA A 76 8.65 9.76 11.66
C ALA A 76 8.92 10.39 13.03
N GLU A 77 8.18 9.98 14.05
CA GLU A 77 8.50 10.36 15.44
C GLU A 77 9.44 9.29 16.04
N PRO A 78 10.63 9.69 16.54
CA PRO A 78 11.59 8.72 17.08
C PRO A 78 11.05 7.98 18.31
N GLY A 79 11.25 6.67 18.35
CA GLY A 79 10.89 5.83 19.51
C GLY A 79 9.39 5.56 19.64
N THR A 80 8.59 5.98 18.67
CA THR A 80 7.16 5.72 18.60
C THR A 80 6.85 5.01 17.29
N ASN A 81 5.84 4.13 17.27
CA ASN A 81 5.35 3.54 16.02
C ASN A 81 4.48 4.55 15.24
N THR A 82 4.91 5.82 15.16
CA THR A 82 4.13 6.92 14.59
C THR A 82 4.87 7.69 13.50
N MET A 83 4.11 8.19 12.52
CA MET A 83 4.59 9.18 11.57
C MET A 83 3.60 10.33 11.41
N VAL A 84 4.13 11.50 11.08
CA VAL A 84 3.38 12.70 10.71
C VAL A 84 3.28 12.76 9.20
N VAL A 85 2.07 13.01 8.71
CA VAL A 85 1.76 13.15 7.28
C VAL A 85 0.87 14.35 7.02
N LYS A 86 0.99 14.95 5.83
CA LYS A 86 0.06 15.98 5.34
C LYS A 86 -1.35 15.40 5.27
N ARG A 87 -2.34 16.17 5.66
CA ARG A 87 -3.74 15.75 5.55
C ARG A 87 -4.17 15.75 4.08
N ALA A 88 -4.38 14.57 3.52
CA ALA A 88 -4.85 14.38 2.16
C ALA A 88 -6.36 14.12 2.09
N ARG A 89 -7.00 14.54 1.00
CA ARG A 89 -8.31 14.05 0.59
C ARG A 89 -8.11 12.72 -0.15
N SER A 90 -8.40 11.60 0.51
CA SER A 90 -8.30 10.27 -0.12
C SER A 90 -9.23 10.14 -1.32
N PHE A 91 -8.80 9.43 -2.35
CA PHE A 91 -9.66 9.02 -3.46
C PHE A 91 -10.50 7.78 -3.16
N ASN A 92 -10.31 7.13 -1.99
CA ASN A 92 -11.01 5.91 -1.57
C ASN A 92 -10.88 4.76 -2.60
N LEU A 93 -9.67 4.64 -3.17
CA LEU A 93 -9.30 3.61 -4.13
C LEU A 93 -8.03 2.93 -3.66
N GLU A 94 -7.89 1.66 -4.02
CA GLU A 94 -6.61 0.98 -3.99
C GLU A 94 -6.10 0.79 -5.42
N VAL A 95 -4.82 1.09 -5.62
CA VAL A 95 -4.15 1.02 -6.92
C VAL A 95 -3.09 -0.07 -6.84
N ILE A 96 -3.37 -1.21 -7.45
CA ILE A 96 -2.52 -2.40 -7.37
C ILE A 96 -1.65 -2.46 -8.62
N CYS A 97 -0.33 -2.47 -8.44
CA CYS A 97 0.63 -2.72 -9.51
C CYS A 97 1.18 -4.15 -9.40
N ARG A 98 0.98 -4.95 -10.45
CA ARG A 98 1.38 -6.35 -10.50
C ARG A 98 2.58 -6.59 -11.38
N GLU A 99 3.62 -7.16 -10.78
CA GLU A 99 4.82 -7.65 -11.48
C GLU A 99 4.70 -9.14 -11.83
N LYS A 100 3.93 -9.90 -11.06
CA LYS A 100 3.59 -11.30 -11.31
C LYS A 100 2.12 -11.60 -10.99
N ALA A 101 1.57 -12.60 -11.68
CA ALA A 101 0.22 -13.09 -11.44
C ALA A 101 0.16 -13.87 -10.13
N TYR A 102 -0.49 -13.30 -9.11
CA TYR A 102 -0.72 -13.95 -7.81
C TYR A 102 -2.08 -13.53 -7.22
N GLY A 103 -2.58 -14.29 -6.24
CA GLY A 103 -3.74 -13.91 -5.43
C GLY A 103 -5.01 -13.64 -6.25
N SER A 104 -5.65 -12.49 -6.03
CA SER A 104 -6.94 -12.16 -6.68
C SER A 104 -6.88 -12.18 -8.21
N PHE A 105 -5.72 -11.88 -8.81
CA PHE A 105 -5.54 -11.93 -10.26
C PHE A 105 -5.67 -13.36 -10.79
N VAL A 106 -4.98 -14.32 -10.15
CA VAL A 106 -5.07 -15.75 -10.52
C VAL A 106 -6.47 -16.30 -10.23
N ARG A 107 -7.10 -15.88 -9.12
CA ARG A 107 -8.50 -16.29 -8.83
C ARG A 107 -9.48 -15.85 -9.93
N ARG A 108 -9.31 -14.63 -10.48
CA ARG A 108 -10.17 -14.12 -11.56
C ARG A 108 -9.84 -14.68 -12.94
N TYR A 109 -8.54 -14.84 -13.24
CA TYR A 109 -8.06 -15.11 -14.60
C TYR A 109 -7.34 -16.46 -14.77
N GLY A 110 -7.42 -17.37 -13.79
CA GLY A 110 -6.63 -18.61 -13.73
C GLY A 110 -6.80 -19.58 -14.91
N LYS A 111 -7.85 -19.42 -15.72
CA LYS A 111 -7.97 -20.12 -17.01
C LYS A 111 -6.90 -19.71 -18.03
N TYR A 112 -6.39 -18.47 -17.93
CA TYR A 112 -5.50 -17.83 -18.89
C TYR A 112 -4.11 -17.54 -18.33
N VAL A 113 -3.90 -17.69 -17.02
CA VAL A 113 -2.65 -17.35 -16.35
C VAL A 113 -2.36 -18.33 -15.22
N GLN A 114 -1.09 -18.67 -15.05
CA GLN A 114 -0.61 -19.46 -13.92
C GLN A 114 0.01 -18.55 -12.86
N GLU A 115 -0.03 -18.99 -11.60
CA GLU A 115 0.65 -18.29 -10.53
C GLU A 115 2.15 -18.12 -10.84
N GLY A 116 2.70 -16.93 -10.58
CA GLY A 116 4.08 -16.59 -10.89
C GLY A 116 4.33 -16.09 -12.33
N THR A 117 3.33 -16.11 -13.22
CA THR A 117 3.47 -15.57 -14.59
C THR A 117 3.87 -14.09 -14.54
N PRO A 118 4.97 -13.66 -15.21
CA PRO A 118 5.37 -12.26 -15.27
C PRO A 118 4.28 -11.36 -15.89
N LEU A 119 4.09 -10.19 -15.32
CA LEU A 119 3.16 -9.17 -15.80
C LEU A 119 3.92 -7.84 -16.07
N PRO A 120 3.48 -7.05 -17.06
CA PRO A 120 4.19 -5.84 -17.48
C PRO A 120 3.81 -4.63 -16.59
N SER A 121 4.00 -4.74 -15.27
CA SER A 121 3.58 -3.72 -14.29
C SER A 121 2.10 -3.32 -14.49
N LEU A 122 1.24 -4.34 -14.46
CA LEU A 122 -0.19 -4.21 -14.73
C LEU A 122 -0.87 -3.46 -13.58
N ILE A 123 -1.65 -2.42 -13.89
CA ILE A 123 -2.39 -1.63 -12.89
C ILE A 123 -3.84 -2.08 -12.84
N GLU A 124 -4.34 -2.32 -11.63
CA GLU A 124 -5.76 -2.52 -11.32
C GLU A 124 -6.21 -1.50 -10.28
N PHE A 125 -7.51 -1.17 -10.32
CA PHE A 125 -8.16 -0.34 -9.32
C PHE A 125 -9.21 -1.15 -8.57
N THR A 126 -9.25 -1.04 -7.25
CA THR A 126 -10.34 -1.52 -6.41
C THR A 126 -10.96 -0.34 -5.66
N LEU A 127 -12.27 -0.38 -5.46
CA LEU A 127 -12.94 0.55 -4.56
C LEU A 127 -12.64 0.13 -3.12
N LYS A 128 -12.47 1.10 -2.21
CA LYS A 128 -12.50 0.82 -0.76
C LYS A 128 -13.97 0.78 -0.32
N ASP A 129 -14.57 -0.39 -0.41
CA ASP A 129 -15.97 -0.65 -0.10
C ASP A 129 -16.08 -2.01 0.59
N ASP A 130 -15.83 -2.02 1.91
CA ASP A 130 -15.84 -3.23 2.73
C ASP A 130 -17.20 -3.97 2.64
N GLU A 131 -18.32 -3.26 2.46
CA GLU A 131 -19.66 -3.87 2.31
C GLU A 131 -19.79 -4.72 1.04
N ARG A 132 -19.05 -4.35 -0.02
CA ARG A 132 -19.06 -5.03 -1.32
C ARG A 132 -17.77 -5.82 -1.59
N GLY A 133 -16.89 -5.93 -0.60
CA GLY A 133 -15.64 -6.69 -0.67
C GLY A 133 -14.62 -6.11 -1.64
N ASP A 134 -14.48 -4.78 -1.63
CA ASP A 134 -13.48 -4.02 -2.40
C ASP A 134 -13.44 -4.36 -3.91
N PRO A 135 -14.56 -4.14 -4.63
CA PRO A 135 -14.71 -4.60 -6.01
C PRO A 135 -13.71 -3.93 -6.96
N LEU A 136 -13.26 -4.71 -7.96
CA LEU A 136 -12.49 -4.19 -9.10
C LEU A 136 -13.34 -3.16 -9.87
N ILE A 137 -12.73 -2.01 -10.21
CA ILE A 137 -13.36 -0.97 -11.02
C ILE A 137 -12.51 -0.65 -12.25
N THR A 138 -13.16 -0.42 -13.39
CA THR A 138 -12.48 -0.06 -14.64
C THR A 138 -12.22 1.43 -14.73
N GLU A 139 -11.28 1.83 -15.58
CA GLU A 139 -10.97 3.24 -15.86
C GLU A 139 -12.19 3.99 -16.40
N ASP A 140 -12.95 3.38 -17.31
CA ASP A 140 -14.18 3.96 -17.84
C ASP A 140 -15.23 4.19 -16.75
N ALA A 141 -15.38 3.24 -15.81
CA ALA A 141 -16.30 3.38 -14.69
C ALA A 141 -15.86 4.46 -13.70
N LEU A 142 -14.55 4.57 -13.42
CA LEU A 142 -14.00 5.64 -12.59
C LEU A 142 -14.34 7.02 -13.14
N VAL A 143 -14.24 7.19 -14.47
CA VAL A 143 -14.56 8.44 -15.16
C VAL A 143 -16.08 8.66 -15.22
N ALA A 144 -16.85 7.65 -15.61
CA ALA A 144 -18.30 7.76 -15.75
C ALA A 144 -19.01 8.07 -14.41
N LEU A 145 -18.46 7.58 -13.29
CA LEU A 145 -18.98 7.83 -11.95
C LEU A 145 -18.40 9.10 -11.30
N ASN A 146 -17.58 9.88 -12.02
CA ASN A 146 -16.91 11.08 -11.53
C ASN A 146 -16.04 10.85 -10.28
N ILE A 147 -15.48 9.64 -10.13
CA ILE A 147 -14.54 9.32 -9.05
C ILE A 147 -13.19 9.94 -9.36
N LEU A 148 -12.72 9.80 -10.60
CA LEU A 148 -11.49 10.40 -11.11
C LEU A 148 -11.69 10.91 -12.55
N SER A 149 -10.99 11.97 -12.92
CA SER A 149 -10.89 12.36 -14.33
C SER A 149 -9.96 11.41 -15.10
N ALA A 150 -10.12 11.32 -16.42
CA ALA A 150 -9.22 10.50 -17.26
C ALA A 150 -7.74 10.90 -17.11
N ASN A 151 -7.47 12.20 -16.94
CA ASN A 151 -6.11 12.71 -16.68
C ASN A 151 -5.58 12.23 -15.33
N ALA A 152 -6.41 12.25 -14.28
CA ALA A 152 -6.03 11.76 -12.96
C ALA A 152 -5.75 10.24 -12.98
N VAL A 153 -6.58 9.46 -13.67
CA VAL A 153 -6.36 8.01 -13.86
C VAL A 153 -5.02 7.75 -14.55
N SER A 154 -4.72 8.46 -15.64
CA SER A 154 -3.45 8.32 -16.36
C SER A 154 -2.25 8.68 -15.49
N ALA A 155 -2.31 9.80 -14.78
CA ALA A 155 -1.25 10.25 -13.87
C ALA A 155 -1.01 9.24 -12.73
N ILE A 156 -2.07 8.75 -12.10
CA ILE A 156 -1.99 7.73 -11.03
C ILE A 156 -1.33 6.45 -11.55
N LYS A 157 -1.73 5.96 -12.73
CA LYS A 157 -1.10 4.77 -13.33
C LYS A 157 0.39 4.97 -13.60
N GLN A 158 0.78 6.15 -14.10
CA GLN A 158 2.18 6.48 -14.35
C GLN A 158 2.97 6.51 -13.04
N THR A 159 2.47 7.23 -12.03
CA THR A 159 3.11 7.33 -10.71
C THR A 159 3.21 5.97 -10.03
N ALA A 160 2.15 5.15 -10.05
CA ALA A 160 2.17 3.82 -9.46
C ALA A 160 3.23 2.90 -10.10
N ARG A 161 3.40 2.96 -11.43
CA ARG A 161 4.46 2.19 -12.12
C ARG A 161 5.86 2.70 -11.77
N GLN A 162 6.06 4.02 -11.72
CA GLN A 162 7.34 4.60 -11.32
C GLN A 162 7.70 4.23 -9.88
N ALA A 163 6.75 4.36 -8.96
CA ALA A 163 6.92 3.97 -7.56
C ALA A 163 7.26 2.47 -7.45
N THR A 164 6.53 1.62 -8.17
CA THR A 164 6.77 0.17 -8.20
C THR A 164 8.15 -0.18 -8.73
N ALA A 165 8.61 0.49 -9.79
CA ALA A 165 9.95 0.28 -10.32
C ALA A 165 11.04 0.64 -9.30
N ILE A 166 10.86 1.73 -8.54
CA ILE A 166 11.78 2.15 -7.47
C ILE A 166 11.79 1.13 -6.33
N VAL A 167 10.62 0.76 -5.81
CA VAL A 167 10.49 -0.23 -4.72
C VAL A 167 11.06 -1.58 -5.14
N LYS A 168 10.76 -2.05 -6.35
CA LYS A 168 11.29 -3.30 -6.91
C LYS A 168 12.81 -3.27 -7.03
N ALA A 169 13.37 -2.18 -7.55
CA ALA A 169 14.82 -2.04 -7.71
C ALA A 169 15.54 -2.00 -6.36
N ASP A 170 14.92 -1.40 -5.34
CA ASP A 170 15.48 -1.35 -3.99
C ASP A 170 15.44 -2.73 -3.31
N LEU A 171 14.29 -3.41 -3.34
CA LEU A 171 14.14 -4.79 -2.85
C LEU A 171 15.14 -5.75 -3.50
N ALA A 172 15.38 -5.62 -4.81
CA ALA A 172 16.31 -6.48 -5.54
C ALA A 172 17.76 -6.41 -5.00
N LYS A 173 18.18 -5.30 -4.37
CA LYS A 173 19.50 -5.18 -3.71
C LYS A 173 19.67 -6.17 -2.57
N HIS A 174 18.56 -6.58 -1.96
CA HIS A 174 18.49 -7.53 -0.84
C HIS A 174 18.10 -8.94 -1.29
N GLN A 175 18.18 -9.23 -2.60
CA GLN A 175 17.73 -10.50 -3.21
C GLN A 175 16.24 -10.79 -2.95
N LEU A 176 15.43 -9.73 -2.82
CA LEU A 176 14.00 -9.81 -2.66
C LEU A 176 13.29 -9.56 -3.99
N GLU A 177 12.28 -10.37 -4.28
CA GLU A 177 11.45 -10.22 -5.47
C GLU A 177 10.08 -9.63 -5.14
N LEU A 178 9.75 -8.49 -5.75
CA LEU A 178 8.41 -7.90 -5.65
C LEU A 178 7.43 -8.61 -6.59
N LEU A 179 6.34 -9.13 -6.05
CA LEU A 179 5.28 -9.81 -6.81
C LEU A 179 4.17 -8.84 -7.21
N ASP A 180 3.68 -8.07 -6.24
CA ASP A 180 2.81 -6.92 -6.45
C ASP A 180 2.79 -5.99 -5.23
N ILE A 181 2.25 -4.81 -5.44
CA ILE A 181 2.16 -3.74 -4.44
C ILE A 181 0.88 -2.93 -4.64
N LYS A 182 0.30 -2.49 -3.54
CA LYS A 182 -0.91 -1.69 -3.46
C LYS A 182 -0.55 -0.31 -2.93
N TYR A 183 -1.06 0.71 -3.59
CA TYR A 183 -0.95 2.10 -3.17
C TYR A 183 -2.33 2.69 -2.92
N GLU A 184 -2.39 3.65 -2.01
CA GLU A 184 -3.51 4.58 -1.94
C GLU A 184 -3.05 5.95 -2.45
N PHE A 185 -3.95 6.64 -3.12
CA PHE A 185 -3.72 8.00 -3.61
C PHE A 185 -4.74 8.96 -3.01
N GLY A 186 -4.30 10.20 -2.85
CA GLY A 186 -5.16 11.30 -2.47
C GLY A 186 -4.64 12.61 -3.03
N GLU A 187 -5.30 13.68 -2.63
CA GLU A 187 -4.97 15.04 -3.04
C GLU A 187 -4.54 15.87 -1.83
N VAL A 188 -3.42 16.58 -1.97
CA VAL A 188 -2.94 17.59 -1.01
C VAL A 188 -2.71 18.86 -1.80
N ASP A 189 -3.37 19.96 -1.43
CA ASP A 189 -3.24 21.27 -2.08
C ASP A 189 -3.42 21.22 -3.62
N GLY A 190 -4.34 20.38 -4.11
CA GLY A 190 -4.61 20.19 -5.54
C GLY A 190 -3.62 19.28 -6.27
N GLN A 191 -2.62 18.73 -5.58
CA GLN A 191 -1.65 17.79 -6.13
C GLN A 191 -2.00 16.35 -5.74
N THR A 192 -2.02 15.45 -6.72
CA THR A 192 -2.13 14.00 -6.48
C THR A 192 -0.84 13.47 -5.85
N VAL A 193 -0.95 12.79 -4.72
CA VAL A 193 0.17 12.23 -3.96
C VAL A 193 -0.10 10.79 -3.53
N ILE A 194 0.95 10.01 -3.29
CA ILE A 194 0.85 8.71 -2.62
C ILE A 194 0.60 8.95 -1.12
N ILE A 195 -0.43 8.29 -0.59
CA ILE A 195 -0.86 8.40 0.81
C ILE A 195 -0.79 7.04 1.51
N ASP A 196 -1.35 6.98 2.72
CA ASP A 196 -1.34 5.84 3.61
C ASP A 196 0.09 5.33 3.93
N GLU A 197 0.43 4.11 3.50
CA GLU A 197 1.69 3.43 3.77
C GLU A 197 2.26 2.72 2.53
N VAL A 198 3.57 2.44 2.55
CA VAL A 198 4.23 1.53 1.61
C VAL A 198 5.08 0.58 2.43
N SER A 199 4.54 -0.59 2.75
CA SER A 199 5.12 -1.51 3.74
C SER A 199 4.87 -2.96 3.36
N GLY A 200 5.38 -3.90 4.17
CA GLY A 200 5.10 -5.32 4.00
C GLY A 200 3.61 -5.67 4.04
N ASP A 201 2.74 -4.83 4.60
CA ASP A 201 1.28 -5.03 4.54
C ASP A 201 0.68 -4.65 3.18
N SER A 202 1.34 -3.74 2.45
CA SER A 202 0.85 -3.23 1.17
C SER A 202 1.49 -3.92 -0.03
N MET A 203 2.38 -4.90 0.18
CA MET A 203 3.09 -5.59 -0.90
C MET A 203 3.24 -7.09 -0.64
N ARG A 204 3.43 -7.85 -1.72
CA ARG A 204 3.87 -9.24 -1.64
C ARG A 204 5.29 -9.37 -2.14
N VAL A 205 6.16 -9.85 -1.25
CA VAL A 205 7.59 -10.01 -1.51
C VAL A 205 7.98 -11.47 -1.30
N MET A 206 8.83 -11.97 -2.19
CA MET A 206 9.34 -13.32 -2.17
C MET A 206 10.86 -13.33 -1.93
N LYS A 207 11.31 -14.31 -1.15
CA LYS A 207 12.72 -14.68 -1.02
C LYS A 207 12.83 -16.20 -1.10
N ASP A 208 13.71 -16.69 -1.98
CA ASP A 208 13.98 -18.13 -2.14
C ASP A 208 12.72 -19.00 -2.32
N GLY A 209 11.74 -18.51 -3.08
CA GLY A 209 10.48 -19.21 -3.34
C GLY A 209 9.43 -19.11 -2.23
N LYS A 210 9.73 -18.46 -1.09
CA LYS A 210 8.80 -18.22 0.00
C LYS A 210 8.27 -16.79 -0.02
N ILE A 211 6.95 -16.61 0.06
CA ILE A 211 6.34 -15.29 0.32
C ILE A 211 6.56 -14.94 1.78
N LEU A 212 7.12 -13.76 2.02
CA LEU A 212 7.45 -13.26 3.35
C LEU A 212 6.22 -12.62 4.01
N LEU A 213 6.12 -12.76 5.34
CA LEU A 213 5.22 -11.97 6.16
C LEU A 213 5.66 -10.50 6.21
N PRO A 214 4.76 -9.55 6.54
CA PRO A 214 5.08 -8.13 6.54
C PRO A 214 6.34 -7.74 7.33
N ASP A 215 6.51 -8.32 8.53
CA ASP A 215 7.68 -8.11 9.38
C ASP A 215 8.94 -8.80 8.84
N GLU A 216 8.80 -10.00 8.24
CA GLU A 216 9.90 -10.71 7.59
C GLU A 216 10.50 -9.90 6.42
N VAL A 217 9.69 -9.11 5.69
CA VAL A 217 10.18 -8.20 4.64
C VAL A 217 11.15 -7.17 5.24
N TYR A 218 10.78 -6.55 6.36
CA TYR A 218 11.63 -5.56 7.02
C TYR A 218 12.94 -6.17 7.49
N GLN A 219 12.88 -7.35 8.11
CA GLN A 219 14.08 -8.06 8.58
C GLN A 219 15.00 -8.45 7.42
N ALA A 220 14.45 -8.86 6.28
CA ALA A 220 15.24 -9.25 5.12
C ALA A 220 15.93 -8.07 4.40
N MET A 221 15.53 -6.82 4.70
CA MET A 221 16.15 -5.60 4.19
C MET A 221 17.24 -5.03 5.11
N GLN A 222 17.46 -5.59 6.30
CA GLN A 222 18.57 -5.20 7.19
C GLN A 222 19.88 -5.86 6.75
#